data_AF-A0A7D9JMK6-F1
#
_entry.id   AF-A0A7D9JMK6-F1
#
_cell.length_a   1.000
_cell.length_b   1.000
_cell.length_c   1.000
_cell.angle_alpha   90.00
_cell.angle_beta   90.00
_cell.angle_gamma   90.00
#
_symmetry.space_group_name_H-M   'P 1'
#
loop_
_entity.id
_entity.type
_entity.pdbx_description
1 polymer ?
#
loop_
_entity_poly.entity_id
_entity_poly.type
_entity_poly.pdbx_seq_one_letter_code
_entity_poly.pdbx_strand_id
1 'polypeptide(L)'
;KIDPKQFGSLRGSSTTFSLIDMINNWLQALDSPKRYLRICFLDFSKAFDRINHNILIAKLIALGVRRCLIPWICDFLSNRRQAVKINESRSEWAYVNGGVPQGTKLGPILFLVMINDLKMKSLNSSHWKYVDDVTISEVIKETEESRLQTELNELQQWACENDMKLNGLKCKKMVVSFLRQSDNYTPLHINDQQLELVTSFKILGLTINNHLKWNDNVAIIVKKASKRLYILRVLRRSGIPPADLLSIYNALIRSVLEYACAVWHTSLPQYLSNKIERVQKRALRILYPFTDYAEALSISRCSRLDDRRQSICQNTLQKIANPCSKLYHLLPSTRGNVHGRSLRNNNQLSLPKCRTERFKNSFIPYISIVFKNLTEILIRPSSKTKIVLYLQLSTMASKDLQKRMPFLPNMKTLDRDWLDRHYHLEKVYLKRLATNSIVLPFHSFTYTFNMAKFTNRSKVYIAKQKYR
;
A
#
# COMPACT_ATOMS: atom_id res chain seq x y z
N LYS A 1 2.01 3.26 -20.00
CA LYS A 1 1.04 4.07 -19.22
C LYS A 1 0.15 3.10 -18.45
N ILE A 2 0.05 3.23 -17.12
CA ILE A 2 -0.76 2.32 -16.27
C ILE A 2 -1.97 3.07 -15.74
N ASP A 3 -3.10 2.37 -15.62
CA ASP A 3 -4.34 2.88 -15.03
C ASP A 3 -4.11 3.54 -13.65
N PRO A 4 -4.52 4.80 -13.45
CA PRO A 4 -4.48 5.46 -12.16
C PRO A 4 -5.21 4.72 -11.04
N LYS A 5 -6.15 3.81 -11.34
CA LYS A 5 -6.85 2.98 -10.34
C LYS A 5 -6.25 1.58 -10.14
N GLN A 6 -5.09 1.29 -10.73
CA GLN A 6 -4.30 0.09 -10.41
C GLN A 6 -3.35 0.35 -9.24
N PHE A 7 -3.49 -0.36 -8.13
CA PHE A 7 -2.66 -0.19 -6.92
C PHE A 7 -1.68 -1.35 -6.68
N GLY A 8 -1.95 -2.52 -7.25
CA GLY A 8 -1.12 -3.71 -7.08
C GLY A 8 0.17 -3.65 -7.89
N SER A 9 1.25 -4.23 -7.38
CA SER A 9 2.53 -4.35 -8.08
C SER A 9 3.16 -3.04 -8.59
N LEU A 10 2.74 -1.89 -8.03
CA LEU A 10 3.28 -0.57 -8.37
C LEU A 10 4.10 0.02 -7.21
N ARG A 11 5.24 0.64 -7.57
CA ARG A 11 6.06 1.40 -6.60
C ARG A 11 5.28 2.61 -6.09
N GLY A 12 5.42 2.91 -4.80
CA GLY A 12 4.72 4.05 -4.18
C GLY A 12 3.23 3.82 -3.94
N SER A 13 2.75 2.58 -4.12
CA SER A 13 1.39 2.14 -3.85
C SER A 13 1.38 1.06 -2.77
N SER A 14 0.20 0.76 -2.21
CA SER A 14 0.01 -0.31 -1.23
C SER A 14 -1.45 -0.75 -1.16
N THR A 15 -1.73 -1.86 -0.48
CA THR A 15 -3.10 -2.27 -0.14
C THR A 15 -3.81 -1.17 0.67
N THR A 16 -3.11 -0.57 1.63
CA THR A 16 -3.62 0.55 2.43
C THR A 16 -3.98 1.75 1.56
N PHE A 17 -3.18 2.07 0.54
CA PHE A 17 -3.50 3.19 -0.36
C PHE A 17 -4.75 2.90 -1.19
N SER A 18 -4.89 1.67 -1.71
CA SER A 18 -6.11 1.24 -2.43
C SER A 18 -7.34 1.36 -1.53
N LEU A 19 -7.24 0.90 -0.28
CA LEU A 19 -8.34 0.94 0.68
C LEU A 19 -8.69 2.38 1.10
N ILE A 20 -7.70 3.27 1.27
CA ILE A 20 -7.97 4.69 1.57
C ILE A 20 -8.75 5.34 0.43
N ASP A 21 -8.29 5.16 -0.82
CA ASP A 21 -8.95 5.74 -2.01
C ASP A 21 -10.39 5.24 -2.15
N MET A 22 -10.58 3.94 -1.98
CA MET A 22 -11.86 3.25 -2.09
C MET A 22 -12.85 3.67 -1.00
N ILE A 23 -12.45 3.58 0.27
CA ILE A 23 -13.30 3.98 1.41
C ILE A 23 -13.62 5.48 1.35
N ASN A 24 -12.66 6.33 0.98
CA ASN A 24 -12.91 7.76 0.84
C ASN A 24 -13.94 8.04 -0.26
N ASN A 25 -13.79 7.41 -1.44
CA ASN A 25 -14.76 7.54 -2.54
C ASN A 25 -16.17 7.13 -2.11
N TRP A 26 -16.30 5.97 -1.46
CA TRP A 26 -17.58 5.46 -0.99
C TRP A 26 -18.23 6.37 0.05
N LEU A 27 -17.48 6.78 1.08
CA LEU A 27 -18.00 7.64 2.13
C LEU A 27 -18.34 9.03 1.64
N GLN A 28 -17.55 9.61 0.74
CA GLN A 28 -17.84 10.89 0.11
C GLN A 28 -19.12 10.83 -0.73
N ALA A 29 -19.32 9.74 -1.50
CA ALA A 29 -20.52 9.54 -2.29
C ALA A 29 -21.78 9.43 -1.42
N LEU A 30 -21.68 8.69 -0.31
CA LEU A 30 -22.75 8.48 0.67
C LEU A 30 -23.00 9.66 1.60
N ASP A 31 -22.10 10.66 1.62
CA ASP A 31 -22.32 11.91 2.32
C ASP A 31 -23.37 12.80 1.62
N SER A 32 -23.70 12.48 0.37
CA SER A 32 -24.80 13.11 -0.36
C SER A 32 -26.14 12.42 -0.04
N PRO A 33 -27.24 13.19 0.11
CA PRO A 33 -28.54 12.65 0.49
C PRO A 33 -29.11 11.76 -0.62
N LYS A 34 -29.99 10.82 -0.22
CA LYS A 34 -30.75 9.94 -1.13
C LYS A 34 -29.86 9.14 -2.09
N ARG A 35 -28.72 8.65 -1.61
CA ARG A 35 -27.81 7.80 -2.38
C ARG A 35 -27.47 6.52 -1.62
N TYR A 36 -27.21 5.48 -2.38
CA TYR A 36 -26.67 4.22 -1.90
C TYR A 36 -25.56 3.73 -2.84
N LEU A 37 -24.78 2.75 -2.39
CA LEU A 37 -23.72 2.13 -3.17
C LEU A 37 -24.05 0.68 -3.45
N ARG A 38 -23.73 0.24 -4.66
CA ARG A 38 -23.60 -1.18 -4.98
C ARG A 38 -22.15 -1.46 -5.28
N ILE A 39 -21.60 -2.49 -4.67
CA ILE A 39 -20.19 -2.87 -4.76
C ILE A 39 -20.14 -4.32 -5.24
N CYS A 40 -19.31 -4.60 -6.24
CA CYS A 40 -18.97 -5.96 -6.64
C CYS A 40 -17.49 -6.21 -6.41
N PHE A 41 -17.20 -7.29 -5.71
CA PHE A 41 -15.87 -7.85 -5.52
C PHE A 41 -15.69 -8.96 -6.55
N LEU A 42 -14.77 -8.77 -7.48
CA LEU A 42 -14.55 -9.65 -8.61
C LEU A 42 -13.26 -10.45 -8.40
N ASP A 43 -13.34 -11.74 -8.72
CA ASP A 43 -12.23 -12.70 -8.63
C ASP A 43 -12.05 -13.41 -9.97
N PHE A 44 -10.81 -13.47 -10.45
CA PHE A 44 -10.46 -14.16 -11.68
C PHE A 44 -9.99 -15.59 -11.38
N SER A 45 -10.54 -16.56 -12.11
CA SER A 45 -10.15 -17.96 -12.01
C SER A 45 -8.74 -18.17 -12.58
N LYS A 46 -7.76 -18.45 -11.71
CA LYS A 46 -6.36 -18.72 -12.11
C LYS A 46 -5.78 -17.60 -13.00
N ALA A 47 -5.94 -16.35 -12.56
CA ALA A 47 -5.65 -15.16 -13.35
C ALA A 47 -4.26 -15.15 -13.99
N PHE A 48 -3.24 -15.57 -13.24
CA PHE A 48 -1.86 -15.65 -13.73
C PHE A 48 -1.61 -16.79 -14.70
N ASP A 49 -2.29 -17.92 -14.54
CA ASP A 49 -2.04 -19.15 -15.32
C ASP A 49 -2.81 -19.13 -16.65
N ARG A 50 -3.81 -18.26 -16.79
CA ARG A 50 -4.65 -18.13 -17.99
C ARG A 50 -4.18 -17.07 -18.99
N ILE A 51 -3.07 -16.37 -18.72
CA ILE A 51 -2.65 -15.29 -19.62
C ILE A 51 -2.29 -15.84 -20.99
N ASN A 52 -3.07 -15.46 -21.99
CA ASN A 52 -2.80 -15.75 -23.39
C ASN A 52 -1.62 -14.90 -23.88
N HIS A 53 -0.56 -15.55 -24.35
CA HIS A 53 0.68 -14.85 -24.74
C HIS A 53 0.48 -13.94 -25.96
N ASN A 54 -0.33 -14.34 -26.94
CA ASN A 54 -0.56 -13.52 -28.13
C ASN A 54 -1.28 -12.21 -27.78
N ILE A 55 -2.31 -12.29 -26.93
CA ILE A 55 -3.04 -11.11 -26.43
C ILE A 55 -2.12 -10.21 -25.61
N LEU A 56 -1.29 -10.80 -24.74
CA LEU A 56 -0.30 -10.05 -23.95
C LEU A 56 0.69 -9.29 -24.84
N ILE A 57 1.25 -9.94 -25.87
CA ILE A 57 2.18 -9.30 -26.80
C ILE A 57 1.49 -8.17 -27.57
N ALA A 58 0.26 -8.38 -28.05
CA ALA A 58 -0.52 -7.33 -28.71
C ALA A 58 -0.72 -6.11 -27.80
N LYS A 59 -1.06 -6.33 -26.51
CA LYS A 59 -1.18 -5.23 -25.53
C LYS A 59 0.15 -4.53 -25.25
N LEU A 60 1.26 -5.26 -25.17
CA LEU A 60 2.60 -4.65 -25.00
C LEU A 60 2.93 -3.71 -26.18
N ILE A 61 2.64 -4.15 -27.40
CA ILE A 61 2.81 -3.34 -28.62
C ILE A 61 1.90 -2.10 -28.57
N ALA A 62 0.61 -2.27 -28.25
CA ALA A 62 -0.35 -1.17 -28.13
C ALA A 62 0.04 -0.14 -27.04
N LEU A 63 0.71 -0.58 -25.98
CA LEU A 63 1.24 0.32 -24.94
C LEU A 63 2.52 1.06 -25.34
N GLY A 64 3.07 0.79 -26.52
CA GLY A 64 4.29 1.42 -27.03
C GLY A 64 5.56 0.87 -26.38
N VAL A 65 5.57 -0.38 -25.93
CA VAL A 65 6.81 -1.03 -25.47
C VAL A 65 7.80 -1.09 -26.64
N ARG A 66 9.08 -0.80 -26.36
CA ARG A 66 10.14 -0.77 -27.38
C ARG A 66 10.18 -2.11 -28.11
N ARG A 67 10.14 -2.07 -29.46
CA ARG A 67 10.11 -3.27 -30.31
C ARG A 67 11.24 -4.25 -30.02
N CYS A 68 12.43 -3.77 -29.65
CA CYS A 68 13.56 -4.61 -29.29
C CYS A 68 13.35 -5.46 -28.02
N LEU A 69 12.42 -5.10 -27.14
CA LEU A 69 12.10 -5.87 -25.93
C LEU A 69 11.08 -6.98 -26.18
N ILE A 70 10.28 -6.88 -27.25
CA ILE A 70 9.20 -7.84 -27.53
C ILE A 70 9.76 -9.26 -27.76
N PRO A 71 10.80 -9.49 -28.59
CA PRO A 71 11.37 -10.84 -28.76
C PRO A 71 11.86 -11.46 -27.46
N TRP A 72 12.46 -10.66 -26.56
CA TRP A 72 12.91 -11.13 -25.25
C TRP A 72 11.75 -11.57 -24.35
N ILE A 73 10.62 -10.87 -24.42
CA ILE A 73 9.42 -11.24 -23.67
C ILE A 73 8.80 -12.51 -24.27
N CYS A 74 8.74 -12.62 -25.60
CA CYS A 74 8.28 -13.83 -26.27
C CYS A 74 9.13 -15.05 -25.88
N ASP A 75 10.46 -14.93 -25.92
CA ASP A 75 11.40 -15.98 -25.51
C ASP A 75 11.21 -16.36 -24.03
N PHE A 76 11.04 -15.37 -23.16
CA PHE A 76 10.78 -15.60 -21.73
C PHE A 76 9.49 -16.40 -21.47
N LEU A 77 8.46 -16.24 -22.32
CA LEU A 77 7.16 -16.89 -22.19
C LEU A 77 7.05 -18.23 -22.94
N SER A 78 7.85 -18.43 -23.98
CA SER A 78 7.74 -19.58 -24.88
C SER A 78 8.46 -20.83 -24.37
N ASN A 79 8.04 -22.00 -24.87
CA ASN A 79 8.69 -23.30 -24.64
C ASN A 79 8.92 -23.64 -23.15
N ARG A 80 8.08 -23.11 -22.27
CA ARG A 80 8.16 -23.35 -20.84
C ARG A 80 7.69 -24.76 -20.52
N ARG A 81 8.42 -25.42 -19.62
CA ARG A 81 8.07 -26.74 -19.10
C ARG A 81 8.06 -26.71 -17.58
N GLN A 82 7.19 -27.50 -16.98
CA GLN A 82 7.10 -27.68 -15.54
C GLN A 82 7.06 -29.17 -15.18
N ALA A 83 7.57 -29.51 -14.00
CA ALA A 83 7.49 -30.84 -13.42
C ALA A 83 7.35 -30.69 -11.90
N VAL A 84 6.68 -31.63 -11.24
CA VAL A 84 6.51 -31.66 -9.80
C VAL A 84 7.55 -32.62 -9.20
N LYS A 85 8.29 -32.17 -8.18
CA LYS A 85 9.21 -33.03 -7.39
C LYS A 85 8.62 -33.23 -5.99
N ILE A 86 8.44 -34.48 -5.59
CA ILE A 86 8.02 -34.89 -4.24
C ILE A 86 9.10 -35.82 -3.70
N ASN A 87 9.79 -35.42 -2.62
CA ASN A 87 10.99 -36.08 -2.13
C ASN A 87 11.99 -36.28 -3.28
N GLU A 88 12.45 -37.50 -3.55
CA GLU A 88 13.35 -37.79 -4.68
C GLU A 88 12.63 -38.17 -5.99
N SER A 89 11.30 -38.27 -5.98
CA SER A 89 10.53 -38.58 -7.18
C SER A 89 10.17 -37.32 -7.96
N ARG A 90 10.26 -37.38 -9.29
CA ARG A 90 9.94 -36.28 -10.18
C ARG A 90 8.96 -36.75 -11.25
N SER A 91 7.93 -35.95 -11.52
CA SER A 91 7.06 -36.18 -12.67
C SER A 91 7.79 -35.96 -13.99
N GLU A 92 7.19 -36.44 -15.08
CA GLU A 92 7.56 -36.02 -16.42
C GLU A 92 7.38 -34.51 -16.59
N TRP A 93 8.11 -33.97 -17.57
CA TRP A 93 8.00 -32.57 -17.94
C TRP A 93 6.75 -32.33 -18.79
N ALA A 94 5.90 -31.40 -18.35
CA ALA A 94 4.74 -30.95 -19.11
C ALA A 94 4.96 -29.52 -19.63
N TYR A 95 4.45 -29.23 -20.83
CA TYR A 95 4.47 -27.88 -21.39
C TYR A 95 3.49 -26.95 -20.69
N VAL A 96 3.88 -25.68 -20.58
CA VAL A 96 3.03 -24.60 -20.04
C VAL A 96 2.65 -23.68 -21.19
N ASN A 97 1.43 -23.88 -21.71
CA ASN A 97 0.94 -23.21 -22.92
C ASN A 97 0.30 -21.83 -22.66
N GLY A 98 0.18 -21.43 -21.40
CA GLY A 98 -0.45 -20.18 -21.01
C GLY A 98 0.00 -19.73 -19.63
N GLY A 99 -0.20 -18.45 -19.37
CA GLY A 99 0.15 -17.83 -18.11
C GLY A 99 1.54 -17.22 -18.06
N VAL A 100 1.84 -16.56 -16.95
CA VAL A 100 3.18 -16.03 -16.68
C VAL A 100 3.81 -16.80 -15.52
N PRO A 101 5.12 -17.10 -15.57
CA PRO A 101 5.74 -17.90 -14.53
C PRO A 101 5.65 -17.23 -13.15
N GLN A 102 4.98 -17.91 -12.21
CA GLN A 102 4.86 -17.46 -10.83
C GLN A 102 6.24 -17.38 -10.15
N GLY A 103 6.43 -16.40 -9.27
CA GLY A 103 7.72 -16.16 -8.60
C GLY A 103 8.75 -15.39 -9.42
N THR A 104 8.46 -15.06 -10.68
CA THR A 104 9.33 -14.18 -11.48
C THR A 104 9.06 -12.71 -11.21
N LYS A 105 10.08 -11.87 -11.40
CA LYS A 105 9.93 -10.40 -11.29
C LYS A 105 9.12 -9.80 -12.44
N LEU A 106 9.16 -10.42 -13.61
CA LEU A 106 8.48 -9.94 -14.81
C LEU A 106 7.00 -10.33 -14.84
N GLY A 107 6.63 -11.49 -14.28
CA GLY A 107 5.25 -11.98 -14.24
C GLY A 107 4.22 -10.95 -13.74
N PRO A 108 4.42 -10.32 -12.56
CA PRO A 108 3.51 -9.28 -12.08
C PRO A 108 3.39 -8.08 -13.03
N ILE A 109 4.47 -7.67 -13.70
CA ILE A 109 4.44 -6.54 -14.65
C ILE A 109 3.64 -6.92 -15.90
N LEU A 110 3.81 -8.14 -16.42
CA LEU A 110 3.05 -8.65 -17.56
C LEU A 110 1.56 -8.80 -17.21
N PHE A 111 1.24 -9.23 -15.98
CA PHE A 111 -0.12 -9.26 -15.49
C PHE A 111 -0.74 -7.85 -15.43
N LEU A 112 0.03 -6.85 -14.98
CA LEU A 112 -0.42 -5.46 -14.99
C LEU A 112 -0.76 -4.98 -16.40
N VAL A 113 0.02 -5.40 -17.42
CA VAL A 113 -0.27 -5.08 -18.82
C VAL A 113 -1.59 -5.71 -19.27
N MET A 114 -1.84 -6.97 -18.92
CA MET A 114 -3.09 -7.67 -19.27
C MET A 114 -4.32 -6.94 -18.77
N ILE A 115 -4.34 -6.54 -17.48
CA ILE A 115 -5.51 -5.97 -16.83
C ILE A 115 -5.58 -4.43 -16.94
N ASN A 116 -4.64 -3.80 -17.66
CA ASN A 116 -4.47 -2.35 -17.65
C ASN A 116 -5.68 -1.60 -18.22
N ASP A 117 -6.26 -2.13 -19.28
CA ASP A 117 -7.39 -1.58 -20.02
C ASP A 117 -8.76 -1.99 -19.46
N LEU A 118 -8.81 -2.86 -18.45
CA LEU A 118 -10.02 -3.07 -17.65
C LEU A 118 -10.38 -1.77 -16.92
N LYS A 119 -11.44 -1.12 -17.36
CA LYS A 119 -11.96 0.14 -16.80
C LYS A 119 -13.48 0.16 -16.86
N MET A 120 -14.09 0.86 -15.91
CA MET A 120 -15.52 1.18 -15.97
C MET A 120 -15.76 2.37 -16.91
N LYS A 121 -16.86 2.31 -17.66
CA LYS A 121 -17.23 3.33 -18.64
C LYS A 121 -18.20 4.36 -18.03
N SER A 122 -19.01 3.97 -17.04
CA SER A 122 -19.96 4.87 -16.40
C SER A 122 -19.25 5.88 -15.50
N LEU A 123 -19.71 7.13 -15.56
CA LEU A 123 -19.23 8.22 -14.69
C LEU A 123 -19.63 8.02 -13.22
N ASN A 124 -20.71 7.28 -12.97
CA ASN A 124 -21.19 6.97 -11.61
C ASN A 124 -20.50 5.75 -11.00
N SER A 125 -19.65 5.08 -11.79
CA SER A 125 -18.95 3.89 -11.40
C SER A 125 -17.47 4.17 -11.14
N SER A 126 -16.89 3.39 -10.26
CA SER A 126 -15.48 3.45 -9.90
C SER A 126 -14.94 2.05 -9.76
N HIS A 127 -13.64 1.90 -10.04
CA HIS A 127 -12.95 0.63 -9.91
C HIS A 127 -11.63 0.79 -9.18
N TRP A 128 -11.19 -0.31 -8.57
CA TRP A 128 -9.89 -0.47 -7.95
C TRP A 128 -9.33 -1.83 -8.33
N LYS A 129 -8.07 -1.85 -8.75
CA LYS A 129 -7.37 -3.09 -9.07
C LYS A 129 -6.21 -3.25 -8.09
N TYR A 130 -6.03 -4.44 -7.57
CA TYR A 130 -4.84 -4.82 -6.82
C TYR A 130 -4.39 -6.18 -7.29
N VAL A 131 -3.54 -6.18 -8.33
CA VAL A 131 -3.22 -7.42 -9.03
C VAL A 131 -4.52 -8.02 -9.58
N ASP A 132 -4.89 -9.23 -9.19
CA ASP A 132 -6.08 -9.97 -9.63
C ASP A 132 -7.36 -9.58 -8.88
N ASP A 133 -7.24 -8.99 -7.69
CA ASP A 133 -8.39 -8.43 -6.97
C ASP A 133 -8.93 -7.20 -7.70
N VAL A 134 -10.17 -7.27 -8.19
CA VAL A 134 -10.86 -6.13 -8.78
C VAL A 134 -12.11 -5.81 -7.99
N THR A 135 -12.27 -4.55 -7.60
CA THR A 135 -13.48 -4.06 -6.94
C THR A 135 -14.08 -2.99 -7.82
N ILE A 136 -15.38 -3.10 -8.09
CA ILE A 136 -16.15 -2.08 -8.78
C ILE A 136 -17.26 -1.59 -7.86
N SER A 137 -17.64 -0.33 -7.98
CA SER A 137 -18.79 0.21 -7.27
C SER A 137 -19.53 1.24 -8.09
N GLU A 138 -20.85 1.24 -7.98
CA GLU A 138 -21.74 2.25 -8.56
C GLU A 138 -22.39 3.07 -7.44
N VAL A 139 -22.39 4.39 -7.62
CA VAL A 139 -23.17 5.32 -6.79
C VAL A 139 -24.52 5.56 -7.43
N ILE A 140 -25.60 5.31 -6.70
CA ILE A 140 -26.95 5.34 -7.25
C ILE A 140 -27.81 6.26 -6.41
N LYS A 141 -28.60 7.13 -7.06
CA LYS A 141 -29.65 7.90 -6.38
C LYS A 141 -30.86 7.00 -6.13
N GLU A 142 -31.58 7.24 -5.04
CA GLU A 142 -32.80 6.50 -4.68
C GLU A 142 -33.82 6.39 -5.83
N THR A 143 -33.88 7.40 -6.71
CA THR A 143 -34.81 7.48 -7.84
C THR A 143 -34.26 6.90 -9.15
N GLU A 144 -33.01 6.44 -9.18
CA GLU A 144 -32.34 5.96 -10.38
C GLU A 144 -32.14 4.44 -10.32
N GLU A 145 -32.23 3.79 -11.49
CA GLU A 145 -31.89 2.38 -11.62
C GLU A 145 -30.37 2.18 -11.74
N SER A 146 -29.92 1.02 -11.28
CA SER A 146 -28.52 0.62 -11.35
C SER A 146 -28.12 0.22 -12.77
N ARG A 147 -27.01 0.76 -13.26
CA ARG A 147 -26.37 0.35 -14.53
C ARG A 147 -25.29 -0.70 -14.33
N LEU A 148 -25.03 -1.10 -13.09
CA LEU A 148 -23.96 -2.03 -12.74
C LEU A 148 -24.07 -3.39 -13.45
N GLN A 149 -25.28 -3.89 -13.76
CA GLN A 149 -25.42 -5.12 -14.54
C GLN A 149 -24.88 -4.95 -15.97
N THR A 150 -25.17 -3.83 -16.62
CA THR A 150 -24.65 -3.53 -17.96
C THR A 150 -23.14 -3.47 -17.95
N GLU A 151 -22.54 -2.82 -16.94
CA GLU A 151 -21.08 -2.78 -16.80
C GLU A 151 -20.47 -4.14 -16.49
N LEU A 152 -21.15 -5.00 -15.73
CA LEU A 152 -20.72 -6.38 -15.51
C LEU A 152 -20.74 -7.19 -16.80
N ASN A 153 -21.75 -7.00 -17.66
CA ASN A 153 -21.83 -7.66 -18.97
C ASN A 153 -20.67 -7.20 -19.87
N GLU A 154 -20.37 -5.89 -19.91
CA GLU A 154 -19.22 -5.37 -20.65
C GLU A 154 -17.89 -5.89 -20.10
N LEU A 155 -17.76 -6.00 -18.77
CA LEU A 155 -16.56 -6.58 -18.14
C LEU A 155 -16.42 -8.06 -18.47
N GLN A 156 -17.53 -8.81 -18.53
CA GLN A 156 -17.54 -10.21 -18.93
C GLN A 156 -17.13 -10.37 -20.39
N GLN A 157 -17.63 -9.51 -21.28
CA GLN A 157 -17.20 -9.47 -22.68
C GLN A 157 -15.70 -9.15 -22.76
N TRP A 158 -15.22 -8.13 -22.06
CA TRP A 158 -13.80 -7.82 -21.98
C TRP A 158 -12.98 -9.02 -21.47
N ALA A 159 -13.46 -9.73 -20.46
CA ALA A 159 -12.78 -10.92 -19.95
C ALA A 159 -12.68 -12.01 -21.03
N CYS A 160 -13.77 -12.24 -21.78
CA CYS A 160 -13.80 -13.18 -22.90
C CYS A 160 -12.79 -12.81 -24.00
N GLU A 161 -12.80 -11.55 -24.44
CA GLU A 161 -11.86 -11.01 -25.45
C GLU A 161 -10.39 -11.12 -25.02
N ASN A 162 -10.14 -11.17 -23.70
CA ASN A 162 -8.81 -11.26 -23.11
C ASN A 162 -8.43 -12.68 -22.65
N ASP A 163 -9.25 -13.68 -22.97
CA ASP A 163 -9.08 -15.08 -22.54
C ASP A 163 -8.96 -15.23 -21.01
N MET A 164 -9.65 -14.34 -20.28
CA MET A 164 -9.74 -14.33 -18.83
C MET A 164 -11.12 -14.84 -18.39
N LYS A 165 -11.17 -15.49 -17.22
CA LYS A 165 -12.43 -16.06 -16.70
C LYS A 165 -12.73 -15.54 -15.30
N LEU A 166 -13.89 -14.91 -15.12
CA LEU A 166 -14.41 -14.56 -13.80
C LEU A 166 -14.89 -15.81 -13.05
N ASN A 167 -14.67 -15.84 -11.74
CA ASN A 167 -15.18 -16.88 -10.85
C ASN A 167 -16.48 -16.43 -10.19
N GLY A 168 -17.63 -16.69 -10.83
CA GLY A 168 -18.95 -16.27 -10.34
C GLY A 168 -19.24 -16.67 -8.88
N LEU A 169 -18.76 -17.83 -8.44
CA LEU A 169 -18.92 -18.31 -7.06
C LEU A 169 -18.06 -17.54 -6.03
N LYS A 170 -16.90 -17.04 -6.44
CA LYS A 170 -16.04 -16.21 -5.57
C LYS A 170 -16.35 -14.72 -5.68
N CYS A 171 -16.92 -14.28 -6.79
CA CYS A 171 -17.45 -12.94 -6.93
C CYS A 171 -18.59 -12.73 -5.93
N LYS A 172 -18.59 -11.57 -5.27
CA LYS A 172 -19.62 -11.20 -4.28
C LYS A 172 -20.13 -9.80 -4.57
N LYS A 173 -21.35 -9.50 -4.16
CA LYS A 173 -21.88 -8.13 -4.16
C LYS A 173 -22.22 -7.68 -2.74
N MET A 174 -22.08 -6.39 -2.49
CA MET A 174 -22.50 -5.74 -1.25
C MET A 174 -23.28 -4.48 -1.60
N VAL A 175 -24.33 -4.19 -0.84
CA VAL A 175 -25.08 -2.95 -0.95
C VAL A 175 -24.93 -2.16 0.34
N VAL A 176 -24.48 -0.91 0.22
CA VAL A 176 -24.33 0.02 1.35
C VAL A 176 -25.40 1.09 1.20
N SER A 177 -26.41 1.05 2.07
CA SER A 177 -27.50 2.03 2.09
C SER A 177 -27.79 2.48 3.51
N PHE A 178 -28.14 3.76 3.64
CA PHE A 178 -28.64 4.37 4.89
C PHE A 178 -30.01 5.02 4.67
N LEU A 179 -30.67 4.67 3.58
CA LEU A 179 -32.03 5.09 3.29
C LEU A 179 -33.00 4.33 4.22
N ARG A 180 -34.14 4.95 4.56
CA ARG A 180 -35.15 4.35 5.44
C ARG A 180 -35.86 3.15 4.79
N GLN A 181 -35.85 3.09 3.45
CA GLN A 181 -36.35 1.98 2.65
C GLN A 181 -35.32 1.64 1.57
N SER A 182 -34.99 0.36 1.43
CA SER A 182 -34.72 -0.31 0.15
C SER A 182 -34.08 -1.68 0.40
N ASP A 183 -34.84 -2.76 0.46
CA ASP A 183 -34.29 -4.14 0.44
C ASP A 183 -34.46 -4.82 -0.92
N ASN A 184 -35.22 -4.23 -1.84
CA ASN A 184 -35.47 -4.76 -3.17
C ASN A 184 -34.46 -4.25 -4.19
N TYR A 185 -33.20 -4.63 -4.04
CA TYR A 185 -32.17 -4.35 -5.05
C TYR A 185 -32.22 -5.39 -6.16
N THR A 186 -32.14 -4.95 -7.41
CA THR A 186 -32.11 -5.85 -8.57
C THR A 186 -30.99 -6.90 -8.42
N PRO A 187 -31.21 -8.18 -8.78
CA PRO A 187 -30.14 -9.17 -8.81
C PRO A 187 -28.99 -8.73 -9.75
N LEU A 188 -27.79 -9.24 -9.49
CA LEU A 188 -26.64 -9.06 -10.39
C LEU A 188 -26.12 -10.44 -10.75
N HIS A 189 -25.74 -10.62 -12.01
CA HIS A 189 -25.30 -11.90 -12.56
C HIS A 189 -23.93 -11.77 -13.23
N ILE A 190 -23.13 -12.82 -13.13
CA ILE A 190 -21.89 -13.03 -13.89
C ILE A 190 -21.90 -14.48 -14.37
N ASN A 191 -21.70 -14.71 -15.67
CA ASN A 191 -21.81 -16.06 -16.28
C ASN A 191 -23.13 -16.75 -15.91
N ASP A 192 -24.25 -16.03 -16.00
CA ASP A 192 -25.60 -16.49 -15.63
C ASP A 192 -25.76 -16.92 -14.16
N GLN A 193 -24.74 -16.71 -13.32
CA GLN A 193 -24.79 -16.98 -11.89
C GLN A 193 -25.09 -15.71 -11.12
N GLN A 194 -26.13 -15.74 -10.29
CA GLN A 194 -26.45 -14.63 -9.40
C GLN A 194 -25.35 -14.44 -8.36
N LEU A 195 -24.82 -13.22 -8.26
CA LEU A 195 -23.85 -12.85 -7.24
C LEU A 195 -24.48 -12.86 -5.84
N GLU A 196 -23.83 -13.56 -4.92
CA GLU A 196 -24.20 -13.62 -3.51
C GLU A 196 -24.13 -12.21 -2.89
N LEU A 197 -25.23 -11.78 -2.28
CA LEU A 197 -25.29 -10.56 -1.48
C LEU A 197 -24.69 -10.81 -0.10
N VAL A 198 -23.60 -10.11 0.22
CA VAL A 198 -22.92 -10.23 1.52
C VAL A 198 -23.06 -8.95 2.34
N THR A 199 -23.20 -9.11 3.65
CA THR A 199 -23.20 -7.99 4.61
C THR A 199 -21.80 -7.65 5.09
N SER A 200 -20.83 -8.57 4.93
CA SER A 200 -19.43 -8.40 5.33
C SER A 200 -18.51 -9.11 4.35
N PHE A 201 -17.42 -8.48 3.93
CA PHE A 201 -16.47 -9.03 2.96
C PHE A 201 -15.03 -8.65 3.31
N LYS A 202 -14.10 -9.58 3.08
CA LYS A 202 -12.66 -9.34 3.32
C LYS A 202 -11.98 -8.95 2.01
N ILE A 203 -11.55 -7.70 1.92
CA ILE A 203 -10.87 -7.11 0.77
C ILE A 203 -9.48 -6.64 1.17
N LEU A 204 -8.44 -7.06 0.42
CA LEU A 204 -7.05 -6.68 0.66
C LEU A 204 -6.59 -6.84 2.12
N GLY A 205 -7.09 -7.88 2.79
CA GLY A 205 -6.77 -8.18 4.19
C GLY A 205 -7.61 -7.45 5.24
N LEU A 206 -8.50 -6.54 4.85
CA LEU A 206 -9.39 -5.79 5.74
C LEU A 206 -10.85 -6.26 5.56
N THR A 207 -11.58 -6.42 6.66
CA THR A 207 -13.02 -6.76 6.58
C THR A 207 -13.86 -5.49 6.60
N ILE A 208 -14.72 -5.32 5.60
CA ILE A 208 -15.66 -4.20 5.46
C ILE A 208 -17.07 -4.76 5.52
N ASN A 209 -17.99 -4.04 6.18
CA ASN A 209 -19.40 -4.40 6.18
C ASN A 209 -20.28 -3.34 5.51
N ASN A 210 -21.52 -3.72 5.23
CA ASN A 210 -22.52 -2.90 4.55
C ASN A 210 -22.95 -1.65 5.34
N HIS A 211 -22.54 -1.53 6.61
CA HIS A 211 -22.74 -0.32 7.41
C HIS A 211 -21.49 0.60 7.44
N LEU A 212 -20.40 0.18 6.80
CA LEU A 212 -19.08 0.81 6.82
C LEU A 212 -18.60 1.07 8.27
N LYS A 213 -18.85 0.11 9.16
CA LYS A 213 -18.39 0.10 10.55
C LYS A 213 -17.28 -0.94 10.72
N TRP A 214 -16.43 -0.73 11.72
CA TRP A 214 -15.21 -1.53 11.93
C TRP A 214 -15.36 -2.67 12.95
N ASN A 215 -16.58 -2.92 13.43
CA ASN A 215 -16.87 -3.96 14.43
C ASN A 215 -16.36 -5.35 14.01
N ASP A 216 -16.71 -5.78 12.79
CA ASP A 216 -16.35 -7.11 12.28
C ASP A 216 -14.84 -7.23 12.10
N ASN A 217 -14.21 -6.20 11.53
CA ASN A 217 -12.76 -6.14 11.38
C ASN A 217 -12.05 -6.25 12.73
N VAL A 218 -12.47 -5.45 13.72
CA VAL A 218 -11.88 -5.46 15.06
C VAL A 218 -12.06 -6.83 15.72
N ALA A 219 -13.24 -7.44 15.61
CA ALA A 219 -13.49 -8.78 16.13
C ALA A 219 -12.54 -9.82 15.51
N ILE A 220 -12.34 -9.78 14.19
CA ILE A 220 -11.47 -10.70 13.44
C ILE A 220 -9.99 -10.50 13.85
N ILE A 221 -9.48 -9.27 13.84
CA ILE A 221 -8.06 -9.02 14.16
C ILE A 221 -7.76 -9.31 15.64
N VAL A 222 -8.67 -8.98 16.56
CA VAL A 222 -8.52 -9.29 17.99
C VAL A 222 -8.56 -10.79 18.22
N LYS A 223 -9.46 -11.53 17.57
CA LYS A 223 -9.50 -13.00 17.64
C LYS A 223 -8.20 -13.61 17.11
N LYS A 224 -7.73 -13.16 15.95
CA LYS A 224 -6.48 -13.64 15.33
C LYS A 224 -5.25 -13.34 16.20
N ALA A 225 -5.12 -12.12 16.70
CA ALA A 225 -4.03 -11.70 17.56
C ALA A 225 -4.06 -12.40 18.93
N SER A 226 -5.26 -12.58 19.50
CA SER A 226 -5.44 -13.28 20.78
C SER A 226 -5.01 -14.76 20.70
N LYS A 227 -5.30 -15.45 19.59
CA LYS A 227 -4.81 -16.83 19.37
C LYS A 227 -3.27 -16.89 19.40
N ARG A 228 -2.61 -15.89 18.82
CA ARG A 228 -1.14 -15.80 18.77
C ARG A 228 -0.49 -15.51 20.13
N LEU A 229 -1.23 -15.05 21.13
CA LEU A 229 -0.71 -14.91 22.51
C LEU A 229 -0.26 -16.25 23.11
N TYR A 230 -0.81 -17.38 22.64
CA TYR A 230 -0.38 -18.70 23.10
C TYR A 230 1.11 -18.94 22.83
N ILE A 231 1.62 -18.49 21.68
CA ILE A 231 3.04 -18.59 21.33
C ILE A 231 3.90 -17.90 22.39
N LEU A 232 3.52 -16.68 22.83
CA LEU A 232 4.26 -15.98 23.87
C LEU A 232 4.26 -16.74 25.19
N ARG A 233 3.14 -17.39 25.56
CA ARG A 233 3.06 -18.17 26.80
C ARG A 233 3.97 -19.38 26.76
N VAL A 234 3.97 -20.13 25.65
CA VAL A 234 4.82 -21.31 25.48
C VAL A 234 6.28 -20.90 25.56
N LEU A 235 6.69 -19.91 24.77
CA LEU A 235 8.07 -19.45 24.75
C LEU A 235 8.52 -18.86 26.10
N ARG A 236 7.65 -18.16 26.82
CA ARG A 236 7.95 -17.68 28.17
C ARG A 236 8.23 -18.84 29.13
N ARG A 237 7.43 -19.91 29.09
CA ARG A 237 7.66 -21.11 29.91
C ARG A 237 8.95 -21.84 29.52
N SER A 238 9.33 -21.79 28.24
CA SER A 238 10.60 -22.31 27.75
C SER A 238 11.81 -21.44 28.10
N GLY A 239 11.67 -20.41 28.94
CA GLY A 239 12.78 -19.59 29.42
C GLY A 239 13.22 -18.47 28.47
N ILE A 240 12.48 -18.19 27.40
CA ILE A 240 12.86 -17.12 26.46
C ILE A 240 12.81 -15.74 27.16
N PRO A 241 13.87 -14.91 27.02
CA PRO A 241 13.93 -13.59 27.62
C PRO A 241 12.79 -12.65 27.17
N PRO A 242 12.31 -11.73 28.03
CA PRO A 242 11.24 -10.79 27.67
C PRO A 242 11.55 -9.92 26.43
N ALA A 243 12.81 -9.56 26.20
CA ALA A 243 13.22 -8.77 25.04
C ALA A 243 12.96 -9.50 23.70
N ASP A 244 13.22 -10.81 23.65
CA ASP A 244 12.97 -11.63 22.46
C ASP A 244 11.47 -11.88 22.29
N LEU A 245 10.75 -12.13 23.39
CA LEU A 245 9.29 -12.23 23.36
C LEU A 245 8.63 -10.94 22.88
N LEU A 246 9.20 -9.78 23.21
CA LEU A 246 8.72 -8.49 22.72
C LEU A 246 8.91 -8.37 21.21
N SER A 247 10.04 -8.83 20.68
CA SER A 247 10.28 -8.91 19.23
C SER A 247 9.26 -9.80 18.53
N ILE A 248 8.94 -10.95 19.12
CA ILE A 248 7.91 -11.87 18.60
C ILE A 248 6.51 -11.26 18.68
N TYR A 249 6.18 -10.58 19.79
CA TYR A 249 4.94 -9.82 19.92
C TYR A 249 4.80 -8.78 18.80
N ASN A 250 5.87 -8.00 18.57
CA ASN A 250 5.90 -6.96 17.56
C ASN A 250 5.69 -7.54 16.15
N ALA A 251 6.37 -8.64 15.83
CA ALA A 251 6.35 -9.26 14.52
C ALA A 251 5.03 -10.01 14.23
N LEU A 252 4.48 -10.74 15.21
CA LEU A 252 3.38 -11.68 14.98
C LEU A 252 2.03 -11.20 15.51
N ILE A 253 2.00 -10.36 16.54
CA ILE A 253 0.74 -9.95 17.18
C ILE A 253 0.42 -8.51 16.85
N ARG A 254 1.34 -7.59 17.15
CA ARG A 254 1.14 -6.16 16.91
C ARG A 254 0.93 -5.84 15.43
N SER A 255 1.70 -6.48 14.55
CA SER A 255 1.54 -6.34 13.09
C SER A 255 0.12 -6.66 12.60
N VAL A 256 -0.59 -7.61 13.22
CA VAL A 256 -1.98 -7.93 12.90
C VAL A 256 -2.93 -6.84 13.37
N LEU A 257 -2.68 -6.27 14.54
CA LEU A 257 -3.51 -5.23 15.15
C LEU A 257 -3.35 -3.87 14.47
N GLU A 258 -2.23 -3.64 13.78
CA GLU A 258 -1.89 -2.36 13.13
C GLU A 258 -2.10 -2.38 11.60
N TYR A 259 -2.37 -3.55 11.01
CA TYR A 259 -2.52 -3.67 9.56
C TYR A 259 -3.63 -2.74 9.03
N ALA A 260 -3.25 -1.93 8.03
CA ALA A 260 -4.11 -0.95 7.37
C ALA A 260 -4.85 0.01 8.33
N CYS A 261 -4.32 0.28 9.53
CA CYS A 261 -5.01 1.12 10.52
C CYS A 261 -5.29 2.54 10.06
N ALA A 262 -4.54 3.06 9.08
CA ALA A 262 -4.86 4.34 8.45
C ALA A 262 -6.27 4.39 7.83
N VAL A 263 -6.85 3.25 7.46
CA VAL A 263 -8.20 3.18 6.87
C VAL A 263 -9.28 3.30 7.96
N TRP A 264 -9.05 2.75 9.14
CA TRP A 264 -10.11 2.52 10.13
C TRP A 264 -9.93 3.21 11.48
N HIS A 265 -8.70 3.55 11.88
CA HIS A 265 -8.38 4.08 13.21
C HIS A 265 -9.13 5.37 13.53
N THR A 266 -9.21 6.31 12.58
CA THR A 266 -9.87 7.61 12.79
C THR A 266 -11.39 7.49 12.97
N SER A 267 -11.99 6.40 12.49
CA SER A 267 -13.43 6.14 12.60
C SER A 267 -13.76 5.11 13.69
N LEU A 268 -12.80 4.74 14.55
CA LEU A 268 -13.05 3.79 15.63
C LEU A 268 -13.71 4.45 16.84
N PRO A 269 -14.84 3.92 17.32
CA PRO A 269 -15.33 4.23 18.65
C PRO A 269 -14.35 3.79 19.74
N GLN A 270 -14.32 4.52 20.86
CA GLN A 270 -13.40 4.26 21.97
C GLN A 270 -13.49 2.82 22.50
N TYR A 271 -14.70 2.23 22.58
CA TYR A 271 -14.85 0.87 23.07
C TYR A 271 -14.16 -0.17 22.16
N LEU A 272 -14.12 0.04 20.85
CA LEU A 272 -13.38 -0.82 19.91
C LEU A 272 -11.87 -0.61 20.02
N SER A 273 -11.42 0.64 20.15
CA SER A 273 -10.01 0.97 20.43
C SER A 273 -9.53 0.24 21.70
N ASN A 274 -10.34 0.27 22.76
CA ASN A 274 -10.08 -0.45 24.01
C ASN A 274 -10.08 -1.98 23.84
N LYS A 275 -10.84 -2.56 22.90
CA LYS A 275 -10.76 -4.01 22.60
C LYS A 275 -9.38 -4.38 22.05
N ILE A 276 -8.83 -3.56 21.17
CA ILE A 276 -7.50 -3.76 20.58
C ILE A 276 -6.42 -3.60 21.66
N GLU A 277 -6.50 -2.54 22.47
CA GLU A 277 -5.55 -2.24 23.54
C GLU A 277 -5.45 -3.38 24.57
N ARG A 278 -6.57 -4.05 24.87
CA ARG A 278 -6.60 -5.22 25.77
C ARG A 278 -5.71 -6.36 25.29
N VAL A 279 -5.47 -6.52 23.99
CA VAL A 279 -4.55 -7.54 23.48
C VAL A 279 -3.11 -7.21 23.86
N GLN A 280 -2.70 -5.94 23.74
CA GLN A 280 -1.37 -5.49 24.18
C GLN A 280 -1.20 -5.65 25.69
N LYS A 281 -2.20 -5.24 26.50
CA LYS A 281 -2.19 -5.44 27.96
C LYS A 281 -1.96 -6.91 28.33
N ARG A 282 -2.65 -7.83 27.65
CA ARG A 282 -2.48 -9.28 27.86
C ARG A 282 -1.11 -9.78 27.42
N ALA A 283 -0.59 -9.28 26.30
CA ALA A 283 0.75 -9.63 25.84
C ALA A 283 1.81 -9.19 26.85
N LEU A 284 1.80 -7.91 27.26
CA LEU A 284 2.78 -7.39 28.19
C LEU A 284 2.69 -8.05 29.58
N ARG A 285 1.49 -8.43 30.04
CA ARG A 285 1.35 -9.24 31.27
C ARG A 285 2.00 -10.62 31.18
N ILE A 286 2.07 -11.22 29.99
CA ILE A 286 2.79 -12.50 29.81
C ILE A 286 4.30 -12.28 29.92
N LEU A 287 4.81 -11.18 29.36
CA LEU A 287 6.22 -10.84 29.38
C LEU A 287 6.68 -10.39 30.78
N TYR A 288 5.85 -9.59 31.45
CA TYR A 288 6.12 -8.94 32.73
C TYR A 288 4.92 -9.18 33.69
N PRO A 289 4.88 -10.32 34.39
CA PRO A 289 3.69 -10.74 35.17
C PRO A 289 3.33 -9.86 36.36
N PHE A 290 4.34 -9.22 36.98
CA PHE A 290 4.20 -8.49 38.24
C PHE A 290 4.24 -6.97 38.09
N THR A 291 4.29 -6.47 36.86
CA THR A 291 4.34 -5.04 36.56
C THR A 291 2.96 -4.57 36.12
N ASP A 292 2.57 -3.35 36.50
CA ASP A 292 1.36 -2.74 35.94
C ASP A 292 1.54 -2.41 34.44
N TYR A 293 0.47 -1.98 33.79
CA TYR A 293 0.53 -1.72 32.35
C TYR A 293 1.40 -0.51 31.98
N ALA A 294 1.40 0.55 32.78
CA ALA A 294 2.19 1.75 32.51
C ALA A 294 3.68 1.47 32.67
N GLU A 295 4.05 0.74 33.73
CA GLU A 295 5.41 0.28 33.96
C GLU A 295 5.87 -0.69 32.87
N ALA A 296 5.03 -1.66 32.49
CA ALA A 296 5.36 -2.59 31.41
C ALA A 296 5.61 -1.88 30.06
N LEU A 297 4.87 -0.80 29.77
CA LEU A 297 5.13 0.05 28.60
C LEU A 297 6.49 0.75 28.69
N SER A 298 6.85 1.27 29.87
CA SER A 298 8.15 1.90 30.13
C SER A 298 9.31 0.91 29.93
N ILE A 299 9.24 -0.26 30.59
CA ILE A 299 10.27 -1.32 30.51
C ILE A 299 10.45 -1.80 29.06
N SER A 300 9.33 -2.05 28.36
CA SER A 300 9.36 -2.50 26.97
C SER A 300 9.63 -1.41 25.95
N ARG A 301 9.71 -0.14 26.38
CA ARG A 301 9.76 1.06 25.53
C ARG A 301 8.67 1.05 24.44
N CYS A 302 7.51 0.50 24.78
CA CYS A 302 6.35 0.49 23.90
C CYS A 302 5.43 1.65 24.23
N SER A 303 4.84 2.25 23.20
CA SER A 303 3.66 3.10 23.37
C SER A 303 2.39 2.28 23.34
N ARG A 304 1.30 2.89 23.81
CA ARG A 304 -0.06 2.35 23.68
C ARG A 304 -0.40 2.13 22.20
N LEU A 305 -1.27 1.17 21.90
CA LEU A 305 -1.58 0.88 20.50
C LEU A 305 -2.41 2.01 19.85
N ASP A 306 -3.18 2.79 20.62
CA ASP A 306 -3.88 3.96 20.10
C ASP A 306 -2.89 5.02 19.57
N ASP A 307 -1.89 5.39 20.36
CA ASP A 307 -0.82 6.32 20.00
C ASP A 307 -0.03 5.83 18.78
N ARG A 308 0.27 4.52 18.73
CA ARG A 308 0.96 3.92 17.60
C ARG A 308 0.16 4.00 16.31
N ARG A 309 -1.14 3.65 16.36
CA ARG A 309 -2.02 3.77 15.18
C ARG A 309 -2.16 5.22 14.74
N GLN A 310 -2.23 6.17 15.69
CA GLN A 310 -2.21 7.60 15.38
C GLN A 310 -0.93 8.03 14.66
N SER A 311 0.24 7.57 15.12
CA SER A 311 1.52 7.81 14.44
C SER A 311 1.57 7.17 13.05
N ILE A 312 1.00 5.98 12.86
CA ILE A 312 0.89 5.34 11.53
C ILE A 312 0.00 6.17 10.59
N CYS A 313 -1.11 6.72 11.09
CA CYS A 313 -1.96 7.63 10.32
C CYS A 313 -1.19 8.89 9.87
N GLN A 314 -0.42 9.50 10.77
CA GLN A 314 0.44 10.66 10.48
C GLN A 314 1.50 10.34 9.41
N ASN A 315 2.21 9.22 9.58
CA ASN A 315 3.22 8.79 8.61
C ASN A 315 2.61 8.47 7.24
N THR A 316 1.39 7.92 7.23
CA THR A 316 0.64 7.66 6.00
C THR A 316 0.27 8.96 5.30
N LEU A 317 -0.19 9.96 6.05
CA LEU A 317 -0.49 11.29 5.53
C LEU A 317 0.73 11.97 4.92
N GLN A 318 1.89 11.93 5.59
CA GLN A 318 3.13 12.49 5.04
C GLN A 318 3.52 11.85 3.70
N LYS A 319 3.31 10.54 3.56
CA LYS A 319 3.53 9.85 2.27
C LYS A 319 2.53 10.32 1.21
N ILE A 320 1.27 10.54 1.59
CA ILE A 320 0.22 11.02 0.67
C ILE A 320 0.48 12.46 0.24
N ALA A 321 1.01 13.31 1.13
CA ALA A 321 1.31 14.72 0.86
C ALA A 321 2.49 14.94 -0.09
N ASN A 322 3.21 13.88 -0.47
CA ASN A 322 4.15 13.97 -1.57
C ASN A 322 3.38 14.19 -2.89
N PRO A 323 3.68 15.23 -3.69
CA PRO A 323 3.00 15.46 -4.98
C PRO A 323 3.08 14.30 -5.98
N CYS A 324 4.08 13.42 -5.85
CA CYS A 324 4.21 12.21 -6.65
C CYS A 324 3.35 11.03 -6.14
N SER A 325 2.63 11.21 -5.02
CA SER A 325 1.76 10.19 -4.46
C SER A 325 0.54 9.97 -5.32
N LYS A 326 0.17 8.70 -5.49
CA LYS A 326 -1.05 8.28 -6.16
C LYS A 326 -2.32 8.85 -5.50
N LEU A 327 -2.26 9.12 -4.21
CA LEU A 327 -3.38 9.67 -3.41
C LEU A 327 -3.30 11.17 -3.19
N TYR A 328 -2.34 11.87 -3.80
CA TYR A 328 -2.19 13.32 -3.60
C TYR A 328 -3.47 14.09 -3.97
N HIS A 329 -4.19 13.60 -4.98
CA HIS A 329 -5.46 14.15 -5.43
C HIS A 329 -6.60 14.13 -4.39
N LEU A 330 -6.47 13.35 -3.31
CA LEU A 330 -7.44 13.30 -2.22
C LEU A 330 -7.24 14.43 -1.22
N LEU A 331 -6.07 15.07 -1.20
CA LEU A 331 -5.80 16.13 -0.24
C LEU A 331 -6.52 17.42 -0.63
N PRO A 332 -7.00 18.19 0.36
CA PRO A 332 -7.65 19.46 0.09
C PRO A 332 -6.67 20.44 -0.55
N SER A 333 -7.11 21.13 -1.60
CA SER A 333 -6.37 22.23 -2.22
C SER A 333 -6.33 23.45 -1.31
N THR A 334 -5.34 24.33 -1.50
CA THR A 334 -5.34 25.66 -0.89
C THR A 334 -6.47 26.52 -1.45
N ARG A 335 -7.02 27.43 -0.64
CA ARG A 335 -8.13 28.31 -1.02
C ARG A 335 -7.79 29.17 -2.24
N GLY A 336 -6.51 29.54 -2.43
CA GLY A 336 -6.06 30.27 -3.61
C GLY A 336 -6.02 29.49 -4.91
N ASN A 337 -5.83 28.17 -4.83
CA ASN A 337 -5.95 27.31 -6.02
C ASN A 337 -7.42 27.05 -6.37
N VAL A 338 -8.35 27.22 -5.42
CA VAL A 338 -9.79 26.99 -5.63
C VAL A 338 -10.50 28.26 -6.09
N HIS A 339 -10.14 29.40 -5.52
CA HIS A 339 -10.72 30.70 -5.84
C HIS A 339 -9.63 31.55 -6.48
N GLY A 340 -9.75 31.86 -7.78
CA GLY A 340 -8.80 32.69 -8.53
C GLY A 340 -8.70 34.17 -8.08
N ARG A 341 -9.13 34.47 -6.84
CA ARG A 341 -9.07 35.79 -6.21
C ARG A 341 -8.08 35.72 -5.05
N SER A 342 -7.17 36.69 -4.96
CA SER A 342 -6.23 36.79 -3.85
C SER A 342 -6.96 37.16 -2.55
N LEU A 343 -7.27 36.15 -1.73
CA LEU A 343 -7.90 36.34 -0.42
C LEU A 343 -6.82 36.40 0.67
N ARG A 344 -7.06 37.14 1.77
CA ARG A 344 -6.17 37.20 2.95
C ARG A 344 -5.81 35.81 3.52
N ASN A 345 -6.64 34.79 3.23
CA ASN A 345 -6.48 33.40 3.66
C ASN A 345 -6.12 32.44 2.50
N ASN A 346 -5.45 32.91 1.45
CA ASN A 346 -5.15 32.13 0.24
C ASN A 346 -4.42 30.80 0.52
N ASN A 347 -3.54 30.84 1.52
CA ASN A 347 -2.72 29.72 1.95
C ASN A 347 -3.46 28.74 2.87
N GLN A 348 -4.70 29.00 3.27
CA GLN A 348 -5.45 28.03 4.07
C GLN A 348 -5.97 26.88 3.21
N LEU A 349 -6.11 25.69 3.78
CA LEU A 349 -6.72 24.55 3.10
C LEU A 349 -8.23 24.75 2.96
N SER A 350 -8.77 24.30 1.83
CA SER A 350 -10.21 24.18 1.59
C SER A 350 -10.68 22.83 2.15
N LEU A 351 -11.12 22.83 3.40
CA LEU A 351 -11.52 21.60 4.09
C LEU A 351 -12.73 20.95 3.40
N PRO A 352 -12.79 19.60 3.34
CA PRO A 352 -13.94 18.90 2.77
C PRO A 352 -15.19 19.19 3.59
N LYS A 353 -16.29 19.57 2.91
CA LYS A 353 -17.61 19.67 3.55
C LYS A 353 -18.09 18.25 3.87
N CYS A 354 -18.41 18.01 5.15
CA CYS A 354 -18.90 16.73 5.63
C CYS A 354 -20.29 16.92 6.24
N ARG A 355 -21.29 16.20 5.74
CA ARG A 355 -22.67 16.22 6.24
C ARG A 355 -22.92 15.16 7.31
N THR A 356 -22.15 14.07 7.26
CA THR A 356 -22.28 12.94 8.16
C THR A 356 -21.03 12.79 9.04
N GLU A 357 -21.22 12.35 10.28
CA GLU A 357 -20.11 11.97 11.17
C GLU A 357 -19.30 10.80 10.60
N ARG A 358 -19.91 9.93 9.78
CA ARG A 358 -19.21 8.82 9.15
C ARG A 358 -18.14 9.31 8.18
N PHE A 359 -18.48 10.25 7.29
CA PHE A 359 -17.50 10.80 6.35
C PHE A 359 -16.49 11.70 7.08
N LYS A 360 -16.94 12.55 8.00
CA LYS A 360 -16.08 13.43 8.81
C LYS A 360 -14.99 12.67 9.58
N ASN A 361 -15.33 11.50 10.13
CA ASN A 361 -14.39 10.67 10.90
C ASN A 361 -13.59 9.69 10.01
N SER A 362 -13.81 9.70 8.69
CA SER A 362 -12.98 8.93 7.75
C SER A 362 -11.60 9.58 7.60
N PHE A 363 -10.64 8.82 7.08
CA PHE A 363 -9.23 9.21 7.11
C PHE A 363 -8.97 10.61 6.53
N ILE A 364 -9.37 10.89 5.29
CA ILE A 364 -9.03 12.15 4.59
C ILE A 364 -9.68 13.38 5.26
N PRO A 365 -10.99 13.41 5.57
CA PRO A 365 -11.58 14.56 6.27
C PRO A 365 -11.04 14.73 7.69
N TYR A 366 -10.95 13.64 8.46
CA TYR A 366 -10.47 13.70 9.85
C TYR A 366 -9.07 14.29 9.91
N ILE A 367 -8.14 13.77 9.10
CA ILE A 367 -6.76 14.26 9.13
C ILE A 367 -6.68 15.70 8.61
N SER A 368 -7.50 16.09 7.63
CA SER A 368 -7.57 17.47 7.12
C SER A 368 -7.96 18.47 8.20
N ILE A 369 -8.84 18.06 9.13
CA ILE A 369 -9.31 18.89 10.24
C ILE A 369 -8.31 18.89 11.39
N VAL A 370 -7.82 17.72 11.78
CA VAL A 370 -7.02 17.54 13.01
C VAL A 370 -5.58 17.99 12.84
N PHE A 371 -4.99 17.80 11.65
CA PHE A 371 -3.60 18.20 11.41
C PHE A 371 -3.54 19.63 10.86
N LYS A 372 -3.57 20.63 11.76
CA LYS A 372 -3.35 22.05 11.41
C LYS A 372 -2.05 22.28 10.61
N ASN A 373 -1.03 21.44 10.84
CA ASN A 373 0.26 21.46 10.13
C ASN A 373 0.19 20.88 8.70
N LEU A 374 -0.94 20.34 8.24
CA LEU A 374 -1.10 19.97 6.83
C LEU A 374 -0.81 21.14 5.90
N THR A 375 -1.20 22.33 6.31
CA THR A 375 -0.90 23.58 5.62
C THR A 375 0.61 23.78 5.49
N GLU A 376 1.39 23.52 6.54
CA GLU A 376 2.86 23.56 6.48
C GLU A 376 3.44 22.43 5.61
N ILE A 377 2.91 21.20 5.73
CA ILE A 377 3.36 20.03 4.96
C ILE A 377 3.13 20.24 3.45
N LEU A 378 1.99 20.86 3.08
CA LEU A 378 1.57 21.05 1.69
C LEU A 378 2.16 22.31 1.04
N ILE A 379 2.33 23.40 1.80
CA ILE A 379 2.82 24.69 1.28
C ILE A 379 4.35 24.78 1.34
N ARG A 380 4.95 24.12 2.32
CA ARG A 380 6.40 23.91 2.39
C ARG A 380 6.66 22.41 2.27
N PRO A 381 6.62 21.83 1.06
CA PRO A 381 7.14 20.48 0.81
C PRO A 381 8.66 20.54 1.02
N SER A 382 9.06 20.57 2.28
CA SER A 382 10.31 21.20 2.64
C SER A 382 11.48 20.40 2.10
N SER A 383 12.41 21.13 1.50
CA SER A 383 13.83 20.83 1.44
C SER A 383 14.38 20.25 2.76
N LYS A 384 13.68 20.39 3.91
CA LYS A 384 13.98 19.71 5.17
C LYS A 384 13.88 18.18 5.12
N THR A 385 13.07 17.53 4.27
CA THR A 385 13.13 16.06 4.17
C THR A 385 14.42 15.60 3.51
N LYS A 386 15.03 16.44 2.64
CA LYS A 386 16.37 16.23 2.09
C LYS A 386 17.47 16.66 3.08
N ILE A 387 17.31 17.78 3.77
CA ILE A 387 18.30 18.31 4.74
C ILE A 387 18.36 17.48 6.02
N VAL A 388 17.27 16.91 6.52
CA VAL A 388 17.28 16.00 7.68
C VAL A 388 17.94 14.67 7.31
N LEU A 389 17.69 14.15 6.10
CA LEU A 389 18.43 12.99 5.57
C LEU A 389 19.93 13.33 5.37
N TYR A 390 20.24 14.54 4.90
CA TYR A 390 21.60 15.05 4.70
C TYR A 390 22.34 15.27 6.02
N LEU A 391 21.66 15.79 7.05
CA LEU A 391 22.19 16.00 8.41
C LEU A 391 22.36 14.67 9.15
N GLN A 392 21.50 13.67 8.92
CA GLN A 392 21.67 12.32 9.46
C GLN A 392 22.81 11.56 8.76
N LEU A 393 23.05 11.81 7.47
CA LEU A 393 24.20 11.25 6.74
C LEU A 393 25.52 11.99 7.04
N SER A 394 25.49 13.31 7.26
CA SER A 394 26.68 14.12 7.57
C SER A 394 27.16 13.96 9.02
N THR A 395 26.25 13.69 9.96
CA THR A 395 26.60 13.37 11.35
C THR A 395 27.30 12.01 11.47
N MET A 396 26.99 11.04 10.59
CA MET A 396 27.71 9.76 10.53
C MET A 396 29.09 9.86 9.85
N ALA A 397 29.32 10.89 9.04
CA ALA A 397 30.59 11.08 8.30
C ALA A 397 31.55 12.11 8.94
N SER A 398 31.10 12.86 9.94
CA SER A 398 31.80 14.06 10.45
C SER A 398 33.11 13.78 11.20
N LYS A 399 33.24 12.65 11.92
CA LYS A 399 34.44 12.42 12.76
C LYS A 399 35.67 11.96 11.97
N ASP A 400 35.48 11.24 10.86
CA ASP A 400 36.59 10.72 10.04
C ASP A 400 36.99 11.66 8.89
N LEU A 401 36.05 12.45 8.34
CA LEU A 401 36.37 13.39 7.25
C LEU A 401 37.18 14.60 7.73
N GLN A 402 36.87 15.17 8.90
CA GLN A 402 37.61 16.31 9.44
C GLN A 402 39.06 15.98 9.82
N LYS A 403 39.35 14.71 10.14
CA LYS A 403 40.72 14.23 10.38
C LYS A 403 41.55 14.07 9.10
N ARG A 404 40.90 13.83 7.95
CA ARG A 404 41.60 13.54 6.68
C ARG A 404 41.72 14.74 5.75
N MET A 405 40.95 15.81 5.96
CA MET A 405 40.98 17.01 5.11
C MET A 405 40.84 18.31 5.93
N PRO A 406 41.95 18.89 6.43
CA PRO A 406 41.92 20.03 7.38
C PRO A 406 41.57 21.37 6.74
N PHE A 407 41.49 21.47 5.42
CA PHE A 407 41.19 22.71 4.68
C PHE A 407 39.69 22.95 4.45
N LEU A 408 38.82 22.01 4.85
CA LEU A 408 37.37 22.17 4.75
C LEU A 408 36.85 23.06 5.90
N PRO A 409 35.99 24.06 5.61
CA PRO A 409 35.40 24.90 6.65
C PRO A 409 34.64 24.04 7.68
N ASN A 410 34.68 24.45 8.94
CA ASN A 410 34.03 23.73 10.02
C ASN A 410 32.51 23.66 9.74
N MET A 411 31.96 22.45 9.51
CA MET A 411 30.58 22.27 9.04
C MET A 411 29.49 22.78 10.01
N LYS A 412 29.87 23.17 11.23
CA LYS A 412 28.97 23.80 12.21
C LYS A 412 28.70 25.29 11.95
N THR A 413 29.42 25.94 11.04
CA THR A 413 29.34 27.41 10.81
C THR A 413 28.88 27.78 9.39
N LEU A 414 28.35 26.84 8.61
CA LEU A 414 27.84 27.14 7.28
C LEU A 414 26.43 27.74 7.35
N ASP A 415 26.31 29.01 6.98
CA ASP A 415 25.03 29.73 6.87
C ASP A 415 24.28 29.34 5.57
N ARG A 416 22.95 29.45 5.61
CA ARG A 416 21.99 29.19 4.52
C ARG A 416 22.41 29.79 3.19
N ASP A 417 22.95 31.00 3.26
CA ASP A 417 23.34 31.81 2.12
C ASP A 417 24.54 31.23 1.34
N TRP A 418 25.36 30.40 1.96
CA TRP A 418 26.47 29.71 1.29
C TRP A 418 25.99 28.45 0.56
N LEU A 419 25.08 27.69 1.19
CA LEU A 419 24.46 26.48 0.66
C LEU A 419 23.61 26.74 -0.59
N ASP A 420 22.87 27.85 -0.62
CA ASP A 420 22.06 28.22 -1.80
C ASP A 420 22.93 28.69 -2.97
N ARG A 421 24.09 29.32 -2.71
CA ARG A 421 25.01 29.79 -3.77
C ARG A 421 25.84 28.68 -4.43
N HIS A 422 26.07 27.56 -3.75
CA HIS A 422 27.01 26.52 -4.24
C HIS A 422 26.35 25.16 -4.56
N TYR A 423 25.00 25.09 -4.55
CA TYR A 423 24.20 23.89 -4.84
C TYR A 423 24.56 23.15 -6.15
N HIS A 424 25.07 23.86 -7.15
CA HIS A 424 25.46 23.29 -8.43
C HIS A 424 26.83 22.58 -8.43
N LEU A 425 27.76 22.96 -7.56
CA LEU A 425 29.11 22.36 -7.49
C LEU A 425 29.11 21.01 -6.75
N GLU A 426 28.20 20.83 -5.78
CA GLU A 426 28.09 19.61 -4.97
C GLU A 426 27.58 18.39 -5.76
N LYS A 427 26.69 18.60 -6.75
CA LYS A 427 26.21 17.52 -7.63
C LYS A 427 27.31 16.91 -8.49
N VAL A 428 28.35 17.68 -8.82
CA VAL A 428 29.51 17.20 -9.58
C VAL A 428 30.46 16.43 -8.67
N TYR A 429 30.66 16.91 -7.43
CA TYR A 429 31.55 16.29 -6.45
C TYR A 429 31.02 14.99 -5.84
N LEU A 430 29.72 14.91 -5.51
CA LEU A 430 29.09 13.69 -5.00
C LEU A 430 29.02 12.58 -6.05
N LYS A 431 28.99 12.94 -7.34
CA LYS A 431 29.07 11.99 -8.47
C LYS A 431 30.49 11.42 -8.64
N ARG A 432 31.53 12.17 -8.25
CA ARG A 432 32.93 11.72 -8.18
C ARG A 432 33.23 10.85 -6.94
N LEU A 433 32.59 11.10 -5.81
CA LEU A 433 32.75 10.25 -4.61
C LEU A 433 32.08 8.87 -4.75
N ALA A 434 30.96 8.79 -5.47
CA ALA A 434 30.26 7.53 -5.74
C ALA A 434 31.00 6.59 -6.72
N THR A 435 32.06 7.07 -7.39
CA THR A 435 32.83 6.29 -8.38
C THR A 435 34.13 5.70 -7.83
N ASN A 436 34.61 6.14 -6.66
CA ASN A 436 35.81 5.58 -6.03
C ASN A 436 35.43 4.57 -4.94
N SER A 437 35.74 3.30 -5.19
CA SER A 437 35.53 2.19 -4.26
C SER A 437 36.49 2.30 -3.07
N ILE A 438 35.98 2.62 -1.88
CA ILE A 438 36.77 2.61 -0.64
C ILE A 438 36.53 1.26 0.06
N VAL A 439 37.55 0.41 0.08
CA VAL A 439 37.65 -0.79 0.91
C VAL A 439 38.28 -0.40 2.24
N LEU A 440 37.65 -0.71 3.37
CA LEU A 440 38.26 -0.60 4.70
C LEU A 440 38.17 -1.95 5.45
N PRO A 441 39.25 -2.43 6.09
CA PRO A 441 39.26 -3.67 6.85
C PRO A 441 38.99 -3.45 8.35
N PHE A 442 38.59 -4.55 9.02
CA PHE A 442 38.63 -4.88 10.46
C PHE A 442 37.34 -4.97 11.31
N HIS A 443 37.02 -6.26 11.58
CA HIS A 443 36.57 -6.97 12.78
C HIS A 443 35.34 -6.58 13.63
N SER A 444 34.47 -7.60 13.75
CA SER A 444 33.47 -7.92 14.80
C SER A 444 32.32 -6.93 15.03
N PHE A 445 31.23 -7.11 14.27
CA PHE A 445 29.84 -7.33 14.74
C PHE A 445 28.92 -7.30 13.49
N THR A 446 28.27 -8.42 13.20
CA THR A 446 27.42 -8.64 12.02
C THR A 446 26.10 -7.87 12.11
N TYR A 447 25.95 -6.84 11.27
CA TYR A 447 24.64 -6.35 10.81
C TYR A 447 24.56 -6.47 9.28
N THR A 448 23.73 -7.38 8.80
CA THR A 448 23.40 -7.55 7.38
C THR A 448 22.33 -6.54 6.98
N PHE A 449 22.72 -5.42 6.36
CA PHE A 449 21.81 -4.59 5.57
C PHE A 449 21.97 -4.92 4.09
N ASN A 450 20.98 -5.63 3.54
CA ASN A 450 20.92 -6.05 2.15
C ASN A 450 20.40 -4.88 1.27
N MET A 451 21.30 -4.02 0.78
CA MET A 451 21.04 -3.10 -0.34
C MET A 451 21.33 -3.84 -1.66
N ALA A 452 20.31 -4.52 -2.19
CA ALA A 452 20.42 -5.22 -3.47
C ALA A 452 20.55 -4.24 -4.65
N LYS A 453 21.74 -4.22 -5.25
CA LYS A 453 22.06 -4.12 -6.70
C LYS A 453 21.28 -3.07 -7.51
N PHE A 454 21.90 -1.90 -7.69
CA PHE A 454 21.87 -1.18 -8.98
C PHE A 454 22.96 -1.78 -9.87
N THR A 455 22.61 -2.68 -10.79
CA THR A 455 23.50 -3.11 -11.86
C THR A 455 23.24 -2.26 -13.10
N ASN A 456 24.14 -1.34 -13.40
CA ASN A 456 24.37 -0.87 -14.76
C ASN A 456 25.56 -1.68 -15.30
N ARG A 457 25.28 -2.66 -16.17
CA ARG A 457 26.33 -3.39 -16.91
C ARG A 457 26.61 -2.61 -18.19
N SER A 458 27.79 -1.97 -18.25
CA SER A 458 28.50 -1.70 -19.49
C SER A 458 29.82 -2.46 -19.42
N LYS A 459 30.06 -3.29 -20.42
CA LYS A 459 31.21 -4.18 -20.58
C LYS A 459 32.53 -3.42 -20.55
N VAL A 460 33.54 -3.95 -19.85
CA VAL A 460 34.96 -3.87 -20.26
C VAL A 460 35.60 -5.23 -19.95
N TYR A 461 36.02 -5.92 -21.00
CA TYR A 461 36.99 -7.01 -20.98
C TYR A 461 38.36 -6.45 -20.56
N ILE A 462 39.15 -7.17 -19.74
CA ILE A 462 40.61 -7.37 -19.90
C ILE A 462 41.11 -8.43 -18.88
N ALA A 463 42.18 -9.10 -19.28
CA ALA A 463 42.72 -10.40 -18.92
C ALA A 463 43.37 -10.56 -17.53
N LYS A 464 43.50 -11.84 -17.15
CA LYS A 464 44.60 -12.55 -16.43
C LYS A 464 45.56 -11.74 -15.55
N GLN A 465 45.73 -12.18 -14.29
CA GLN A 465 46.95 -12.89 -13.86
C GLN A 465 46.81 -13.49 -12.43
N LYS A 466 47.50 -14.62 -12.25
CA LYS A 466 47.76 -15.35 -11.00
C LYS A 466 48.42 -14.46 -9.95
N TYR A 467 48.21 -14.71 -8.66
CA TYR A 467 49.22 -15.25 -7.74
C TYR A 467 48.60 -15.50 -6.34
N ARG A 468 48.80 -16.76 -5.89
CA ARG A 468 48.65 -17.37 -4.55
C ARG A 468 47.38 -17.12 -3.74
#